data_AF-A0A1M8A870-F1
#
_entry.id   AF-A0A1M8A870-F1
#
_cell.length_a   1.000
_cell.length_b   1.000
_cell.length_c   1.000
_cell.angle_alpha   90.00
_cell.angle_beta   90.00
_cell.angle_gamma   90.00
#
_symmetry.space_group_name_H-M   'P 1'
#
loop_
_entity.id
_entity.type
_entity.pdbx_description
1 polymer ?
#
loop_
_entity_poly.entity_id
_entity_poly.type
_entity_poly.pdbx_seq_one_letter_code
_entity_poly.pdbx_strand_id
1 'polypeptide(L)'
;MPLYELFCVAIASSESAPLRDLVHSTSRLVLNHGGVVRNVQYWGKRTLPQRARRHQAYHTSGDYWLMQFDTNAPTLKVLNDRLRQDPRVIKWNTLKLGEKLSEIVPPGASGGVTQAQATMGGKSIDYLG
;
A
#
# COMPACT_ATOMS: atom_id res chain seq x y z
N MET A 1 -5.03 3.05 -14.82
CA MET A 1 -4.25 2.17 -13.93
C MET A 1 -4.72 2.43 -12.51
N PRO A 2 -5.13 1.41 -11.75
CA PRO A 2 -5.55 1.61 -10.37
C PRO A 2 -4.40 2.05 -9.48
N LEU A 3 -4.74 2.82 -8.44
CA LEU A 3 -3.84 3.13 -7.34
C LEU A 3 -3.82 1.96 -6.36
N TYR A 4 -2.61 1.49 -6.06
CA TYR A 4 -2.35 0.48 -5.05
C TYR A 4 -1.52 1.04 -3.91
N GLU A 5 -1.69 0.42 -2.75
CA GLU A 5 -0.88 0.66 -1.58
C GLU A 5 -0.26 -0.65 -1.11
N LEU A 6 1.07 -0.70 -1.07
CA LEU A 6 1.84 -1.79 -0.52
C LEU A 6 2.22 -1.43 0.92
N PHE A 7 1.77 -2.26 1.85
CA PHE A 7 2.26 -2.26 3.22
C PHE A 7 3.21 -3.43 3.40
N CYS A 8 4.44 -3.17 3.84
CA CYS A 8 5.46 -4.18 3.96
C CYS A 8 6.18 -4.10 5.31
N VAL A 9 6.46 -5.28 5.88
CA VAL A 9 7.27 -5.48 7.09
C VAL A 9 8.54 -6.18 6.67
N ALA A 10 9.65 -5.45 6.70
CA ALA A 10 10.98 -5.96 6.42
C ALA A 10 11.65 -6.50 7.69
N ILE A 11 12.70 -7.32 7.52
CA ILE A 11 13.54 -7.77 8.62
C ILE A 11 14.18 -6.57 9.30
N ALA A 12 14.03 -6.51 10.62
CA ALA A 12 14.70 -5.49 11.42
C ALA A 12 16.22 -5.69 11.37
N SER A 13 16.92 -4.66 10.91
CA SER A 13 18.39 -4.59 10.91
C SER A 13 18.85 -3.36 11.70
N SER A 14 20.09 -3.37 12.20
CA SER A 14 20.75 -2.16 12.68
C SER A 14 21.14 -1.22 11.53
N GLU A 15 21.39 -1.79 10.36
CA GLU A 15 21.78 -1.07 9.16
C GLU A 15 20.56 -0.73 8.31
N SER A 16 20.52 0.49 7.79
CA SER A 16 19.43 0.92 6.89
C SER A 16 19.62 0.46 5.43
N ALA A 17 20.81 0.01 5.05
CA ALA A 17 21.12 -0.36 3.66
C ALA A 17 20.24 -1.48 3.11
N PRO A 18 20.01 -2.62 3.82
CA PRO A 18 19.17 -3.69 3.30
C PRO A 18 17.71 -3.27 3.06
N LEU A 19 17.17 -2.38 3.91
CA LEU A 19 15.83 -1.82 3.77
C LEU A 19 15.77 -0.87 2.58
N ARG A 20 16.73 0.04 2.46
CA ARG A 20 16.81 0.99 1.33
C ARG A 20 16.88 0.24 0.00
N ASP A 21 17.71 -0.78 -0.10
CA ASP A 21 17.81 -1.64 -1.28
C ASP A 21 16.49 -2.35 -1.61
N LEU A 22 15.78 -2.85 -0.59
CA LEU A 22 14.46 -3.47 -0.77
C LEU A 22 13.46 -2.45 -1.34
N VAL A 23 13.38 -1.26 -0.75
CA VAL A 23 12.51 -0.17 -1.21
C VAL A 23 12.89 0.26 -2.64
N HIS A 24 14.18 0.44 -2.93
CA HIS A 24 14.66 0.83 -4.24
C HIS A 24 14.40 -0.23 -5.31
N SER A 25 14.64 -1.51 -5.02
CA SER A 25 14.38 -2.60 -5.96
C SER A 25 12.88 -2.78 -6.24
N THR A 26 12.05 -2.65 -5.21
CA THR A 26 10.58 -2.68 -5.33
C THR A 26 10.07 -1.50 -6.16
N SER A 27 10.57 -0.30 -5.89
CA SER A 27 10.22 0.91 -6.65
C SER A 27 10.67 0.82 -8.11
N ARG A 28 11.90 0.36 -8.36
CA ARG A 28 12.43 0.14 -9.72
C ARG A 28 11.60 -0.88 -10.49
N LEU A 29 11.15 -1.96 -9.85
CA LEU A 29 10.29 -2.95 -10.51
C LEU A 29 9.02 -2.28 -11.03
N VAL A 30 8.34 -1.49 -10.21
CA VAL A 30 7.13 -0.76 -10.65
C VAL A 30 7.44 0.18 -11.81
N LEU A 31 8.51 0.99 -11.70
CA LEU A 31 8.91 1.95 -12.74
C LEU A 31 9.29 1.27 -14.06
N ASN A 32 10.06 0.18 -14.01
CA ASN A 32 10.51 -0.56 -15.19
C ASN A 32 9.34 -1.19 -15.96
N HIS A 33 8.24 -1.49 -15.28
CA HIS A 33 7.03 -2.04 -15.86
C HIS A 33 5.99 -0.95 -16.24
N GLY A 34 6.40 0.32 -16.31
CA GLY A 34 5.56 1.43 -16.74
C GLY A 34 4.57 1.93 -15.68
N GLY A 35 4.72 1.51 -14.42
CA GLY A 35 3.99 2.06 -13.28
C GLY A 35 4.63 3.34 -12.74
N VAL A 36 3.92 4.01 -11.82
CA VAL A 36 4.39 5.24 -11.18
C VAL A 36 4.36 5.08 -9.67
N VAL A 37 5.45 5.44 -8.98
CA VAL A 37 5.49 5.50 -7.52
C VAL A 37 5.12 6.91 -7.08
N ARG A 38 4.09 7.03 -6.25
CA ARG A 38 3.57 8.33 -5.76
C ARG A 38 4.16 8.73 -4.43
N ASN A 39 4.25 7.78 -3.51
CA ASN A 39 4.69 8.05 -2.14
C ASN A 39 5.38 6.82 -1.55
N VAL A 40 6.39 7.06 -0.72
CA VAL A 40 7.06 6.03 0.07
C VAL A 40 7.23 6.57 1.48
N GLN A 41 6.73 5.83 2.47
CA GLN A 41 6.78 6.24 3.87
C GLN A 41 7.43 5.15 4.71
N TYR A 42 8.29 5.55 5.65
CA TYR A 42 8.87 4.65 6.65
C TYR A 42 8.21 4.90 8.00
N TRP A 43 7.71 3.84 8.63
CA TRP A 43 6.95 3.90 9.90
C TRP A 43 7.76 3.47 11.12
N GLY A 44 9.06 3.19 10.92
CA GLY A 44 9.96 2.78 11.98
C GLY A 44 10.01 1.28 12.22
N LYS A 45 10.99 0.89 13.04
CA LYS A 45 11.10 -0.45 13.60
C LYS A 45 10.06 -0.64 14.70
N ARG A 46 9.28 -1.72 14.63
CA ARG A 46 8.28 -2.07 15.66
C ARG A 46 8.30 -3.57 15.94
N THR A 47 7.84 -3.94 17.12
CA THR A 47 7.66 -5.34 17.51
C THR A 47 6.42 -5.91 16.81
N LEU A 48 6.53 -7.12 16.27
CA LEU A 48 5.38 -7.82 15.70
C LEU A 48 4.45 -8.27 16.84
N PRO A 49 3.12 -8.23 16.66
CA PRO A 49 2.18 -8.73 17.66
C PRO A 49 2.38 -10.22 18.01
N GLN A 50 2.89 -11.00 17.06
CA GLN A 50 3.19 -12.43 17.20
C GLN A 50 4.47 -12.75 16.43
N ARG A 51 5.28 -13.66 16.98
CA ARG A 51 6.52 -14.14 16.34
C ARG A 51 6.18 -14.78 14.98
N ALA A 52 6.82 -14.31 13.92
CA ALA A 52 6.62 -14.85 12.57
C ALA A 52 7.83 -15.67 12.13
N ARG A 53 7.60 -16.82 11.49
CA ARG A 53 8.66 -17.61 10.83
C ARG A 53 8.62 -17.33 9.33
N ARG A 54 9.75 -16.93 8.75
CA ARG A 54 9.87 -16.63 7.32
C ARG A 54 11.30 -16.90 6.86
N HIS A 55 11.48 -17.51 5.69
CA HIS A 55 12.81 -17.89 5.16
C HIS A 55 13.72 -18.58 6.19
N GLN A 56 13.16 -19.55 6.93
CA GLN A 56 13.85 -20.32 7.98
C GLN A 56 14.31 -19.52 9.21
N ALA A 57 14.08 -18.20 9.26
CA ALA A 57 14.33 -17.37 10.42
C ALA A 57 13.04 -17.06 11.18
N TYR A 58 13.19 -16.76 12.46
CA TYR A 58 12.09 -16.25 13.28
C TYR A 58 12.31 -14.78 13.59
N HIS A 59 11.24 -14.00 13.48
CA HIS A 59 11.26 -12.55 13.68
C HIS A 59 10.26 -12.14 14.76
N THR A 60 10.73 -11.29 15.68
CA THR A 60 9.93 -10.66 16.73
C THR A 60 9.76 -9.17 16.52
N SER A 61 10.64 -8.54 15.73
CA SER A 61 10.56 -7.14 15.31
C SER A 61 10.79 -7.02 13.81
N GLY A 62 10.30 -5.93 13.22
CA GLY A 62 10.41 -5.64 11.80
C GLY A 62 10.34 -4.15 11.51
N ASP A 63 10.84 -3.78 10.34
CA ASP A 63 10.80 -2.43 9.82
C ASP A 63 9.56 -2.23 8.96
N TYR A 64 8.71 -1.28 9.36
CA TYR A 64 7.44 -1.02 8.72
C TYR A 64 7.59 0.09 7.69
N TRP A 65 7.12 -0.16 6.47
CA TRP A 65 7.09 0.86 5.43
C TRP A 65 5.90 0.66 4.50
N LEU A 66 5.56 1.74 3.82
CA LEU A 66 4.43 1.87 2.93
C LEU A 66 4.89 2.43 1.59
N MET A 67 4.30 1.96 0.50
CA MET A 67 4.49 2.53 -0.83
C MET A 67 3.16 2.62 -1.55
N GLN A 68 2.85 3.81 -2.07
CA GLN A 68 1.68 4.07 -2.91
C GLN A 68 2.14 4.18 -4.36
N PHE A 69 1.49 3.45 -5.25
CA PHE A 69 1.91 3.34 -6.64
C PHE A 69 0.75 2.99 -7.57
N ASP A 70 0.82 3.47 -8.81
CA ASP A 70 -0.09 3.09 -9.88
C ASP A 70 0.53 2.01 -10.73
N THR A 71 -0.21 0.95 -10.99
CA THR A 71 0.25 -0.12 -11.88
C THR A 71 -0.92 -0.87 -12.51
N ASN A 72 -0.64 -1.67 -13.53
CA ASN A 72 -1.58 -2.68 -14.03
C ASN A 72 -1.55 -3.95 -13.15
N ALA A 73 -2.58 -4.81 -13.27
CA ALA A 73 -2.69 -6.04 -12.50
C ALA A 73 -1.58 -7.08 -12.78
N PRO A 74 -1.10 -7.28 -14.03
CA PRO A 74 0.02 -8.19 -14.29
C PRO A 74 1.30 -7.80 -13.56
N THR A 75 1.68 -6.53 -13.58
CA THR A 75 2.87 -6.03 -12.88
C THR A 75 2.72 -6.14 -11.37
N LEU A 76 1.51 -5.95 -10.83
CA LEU A 76 1.23 -6.20 -9.42
C LEU A 76 1.51 -7.66 -9.03
N LYS A 77 1.15 -8.62 -9.90
CA LYS A 77 1.47 -10.03 -9.68
C LYS A 77 2.99 -10.25 -9.64
N VAL A 78 3.74 -9.69 -10.58
CA VAL A 78 5.20 -9.78 -10.63
C VAL A 78 5.83 -9.18 -9.36
N LEU A 79 5.32 -8.03 -8.90
CA LEU A 79 5.74 -7.39 -7.66
C LEU A 79 5.53 -8.30 -6.45
N ASN A 80 4.34 -8.90 -6.32
CA ASN A 80 4.03 -9.84 -5.23
C ASN A 80 4.92 -11.09 -5.27
N ASP A 81 5.16 -11.63 -6.47
CA ASP A 81 6.04 -12.79 -6.65
C ASP A 81 7.49 -12.46 -6.24
N ARG A 82 7.95 -11.23 -6.54
CA ARG A 82 9.27 -10.75 -6.11
C ARG A 82 9.36 -10.60 -4.59
N LEU A 83 8.39 -9.95 -3.94
CA LEU A 83 8.36 -9.79 -2.48
C LEU A 83 8.25 -11.14 -1.76
N ARG A 84 7.56 -12.12 -2.35
CA ARG A 84 7.50 -13.49 -1.84
C ARG A 84 8.85 -14.20 -1.87
N GLN A 85 9.71 -13.90 -2.84
CA GLN A 85 11.03 -14.52 -2.96
C GLN A 85 12.11 -13.80 -2.13
N ASP A 86 11.91 -12.51 -1.83
CA ASP A 86 12.91 -11.71 -1.15
C ASP A 86 13.08 -12.10 0.33
N PRO A 87 14.30 -12.54 0.76
CA PRO A 87 14.59 -12.92 2.13
C PRO A 87 14.34 -11.81 3.15
N ARG A 88 14.39 -10.54 2.72
CA ARG A 88 14.29 -9.36 3.59
C ARG A 88 12.85 -9.04 3.98
N VAL A 89 11.85 -9.67 3.35
CA VAL A 89 10.42 -9.40 3.59
C VAL A 89 9.84 -10.44 4.55
N ILE A 90 9.27 -10.00 5.66
CA ILE A 90 8.57 -10.88 6.61
C ILE A 90 7.10 -11.04 6.21
N LYS A 91 6.41 -9.91 6.00
CA LYS A 91 4.99 -9.86 5.63
C LYS A 91 4.77 -8.69 4.70
N TRP A 92 3.85 -8.84 3.76
CA TRP A 92 3.37 -7.73 2.94
C TRP A 92 1.87 -7.88 2.68
N ASN A 93 1.22 -6.76 2.40
CA ASN A 93 -0.14 -6.71 1.94
C ASN A 93 -0.25 -5.62 0.87
N THR A 94 -1.03 -5.89 -0.18
CA THR A 94 -1.27 -4.90 -1.24
C THR A 94 -2.77 -4.62 -1.32
N LEU A 95 -3.14 -3.36 -1.14
CA LEU A 95 -4.51 -2.88 -1.15
C LEU A 95 -4.77 -2.09 -2.44
N LYS A 96 -5.93 -2.29 -3.06
CA LYS A 96 -6.41 -1.44 -4.15
C LYS A 96 -7.14 -0.25 -3.54
N LEU A 97 -6.60 0.95 -3.69
CA LEU A 97 -7.20 2.17 -3.14
C LEU A 97 -8.33 2.71 -4.03
N GLY A 98 -8.18 2.63 -5.35
CA GLY A 98 -9.22 3.08 -6.27
C GLY A 98 -8.73 3.21 -7.71
N GLU A 99 -9.66 3.42 -8.63
CA GLU A 99 -9.35 3.72 -10.03
C GLU A 99 -9.63 5.17 -10.40
N LYS A 100 -10.60 5.78 -9.74
CA LYS A 100 -11.00 7.18 -9.98
C LYS A 100 -10.53 8.06 -8.84
N LEU A 101 -10.20 9.32 -9.15
CA LEU A 101 -9.79 10.31 -8.15
C LEU A 101 -10.86 10.50 -7.06
N SER A 102 -12.14 10.42 -7.43
CA SER A 102 -13.28 10.52 -6.50
C SER A 102 -13.36 9.39 -5.48
N GLU A 103 -12.76 8.23 -5.76
CA GLU A 103 -12.73 7.08 -4.85
C GLU A 103 -11.54 7.16 -3.89
N ILE A 104 -10.47 7.82 -4.32
CA ILE A 104 -9.19 7.92 -3.60
C ILE A 104 -9.21 9.08 -2.59
N VAL A 105 -9.91 10.16 -2.91
CA VAL A 105 -10.00 11.36 -2.06
C VAL A 105 -11.16 11.19 -1.07
N PRO A 106 -10.92 11.21 0.25
CA PRO A 106 -12.01 11.22 1.22
C PRO A 106 -12.88 12.48 1.01
N PRO A 107 -14.21 12.40 1.19
CA PRO A 107 -15.16 13.45 0.79
C PRO A 107 -14.93 14.87 1.35
N GLY A 108 -14.00 15.06 2.29
CA GLY A 108 -13.67 16.36 2.88
C GLY A 108 -12.36 17.01 2.40
N ALA A 109 -11.55 16.33 1.58
CA ALA A 109 -10.25 16.85 1.13
C ALA A 109 -10.30 17.48 -0.28
N SER A 110 -11.30 17.13 -1.10
CA SER A 110 -11.60 17.85 -2.34
C SER A 110 -12.49 19.03 -2.00
N GLY A 111 -12.04 20.26 -2.21
CA GLY A 111 -12.81 21.50 -2.03
C GLY A 111 -14.00 21.67 -2.99
N GLY A 112 -14.65 20.58 -3.37
CA GLY A 112 -15.89 20.55 -4.15
C GLY A 112 -17.09 20.47 -3.23
N VAL A 113 -18.05 21.38 -3.43
CA VAL A 113 -19.32 21.43 -2.70
C VAL A 113 -20.02 20.07 -2.79
N THR A 114 -20.25 19.44 -1.65
CA THR A 114 -20.90 18.13 -1.55
C THR A 114 -22.39 18.26 -1.85
N GLN A 115 -22.89 17.59 -2.89
CA GLN A 115 -24.28 17.15 -2.89
C GLN A 115 -24.32 15.76 -2.25
N ALA A 116 -24.83 15.71 -1.03
CA ALA A 116 -25.05 14.46 -0.31
C ALA A 116 -26.18 13.68 -0.98
N GLN A 117 -25.86 12.67 -1.78
CA GLN A 117 -26.81 11.63 -2.16
C GLN A 117 -26.33 10.30 -1.60
N ALA A 118 -26.81 10.00 -0.39
CA ALA A 118 -26.84 8.65 0.12
C ALA A 118 -28.13 7.97 -0.37
N THR A 119 -28.02 7.06 -1.31
CA THR A 119 -29.15 6.22 -1.73
C THR A 119 -29.20 4.98 -0.86
N MET A 120 -30.12 4.94 0.10
CA MET A 120 -30.58 3.73 0.77
C MET A 120 -32.10 3.82 0.92
N GLY A 121 -32.82 2.96 0.18
CA GLY A 121 -34.19 2.58 0.47
C GLY A 121 -35.26 3.68 0.50
N GLY A 122 -35.98 3.85 -0.61
CA GLY A 122 -37.40 4.21 -0.60
C GLY A 122 -37.77 5.65 -0.16
N LYS A 123 -38.11 6.46 -1.18
CA LYS A 123 -38.75 7.81 -1.12
C LYS A 123 -37.92 8.93 -0.51
N SER A 124 -37.41 9.79 -1.39
CA SER A 124 -37.06 11.17 -1.08
C SER A 124 -38.33 11.95 -0.73
N ILE A 125 -38.37 12.53 0.47
CA ILE A 125 -39.34 13.57 0.83
C ILE A 125 -38.55 14.87 0.90
N ASP A 126 -38.82 15.76 -0.06
CA ASP A 126 -38.33 17.12 -0.07
C ASP A 126 -39.08 17.89 1.05
N TYR A 127 -38.34 18.35 2.05
CA TYR A 127 -38.83 19.41 2.91
C TYR A 127 -38.15 20.70 2.52
N LEU A 128 -38.99 21.68 2.20
CA LEU A 128 -38.74 23.10 1.93
C LEU A 128 -38.77 23.48 0.45
N GLY A 129 -39.85 24.21 0.10
CA GLY A 129 -39.95 25.09 -1.05
C GLY A 129 -39.27 26.43 -0.81
#